data_AF-A0A6B2SSA5-F1
#
_entry.id   AF-A0A6B2SSA5-F1
#
_cell.length_a   1.000
_cell.length_b   1.000
_cell.length_c   1.000
_cell.angle_alpha   90.00
_cell.angle_beta   90.00
_cell.angle_gamma   90.00
#
_symmetry.space_group_name_H-M   'P 1'
#
loop_
_entity.id
_entity.type
_entity.pdbx_description
1 polymer ?
#
loop_
_entity_poly.entity_id
_entity_poly.type
_entity_poly.pdbx_seq_one_letter_code
_entity_poly.pdbx_strand_id
1 'polypeptide(L)' 'VDAAGNVVATATTGTDGAYAFTDLDSGDYTVIATGYPPVATGLTVAGSGIDGHDIELAHPGE' A
#
# COMPACT_ATOMS: atom_id res chain seq x y z
N VAL A 1 -0.96 1.20 -7.23
CA VAL A 1 -1.04 1.70 -8.62
C VAL A 1 -0.34 3.03 -8.71
N ASP A 2 0.27 3.35 -9.85
CA ASP A 2 0.88 4.67 -10.11
C ASP A 2 -0.18 5.71 -10.54
N ALA A 3 0.26 6.95 -10.75
CA ALA A 3 -0.57 8.05 -11.24
C ALA A 3 -1.21 7.81 -12.64
N ALA A 4 -0.66 6.91 -13.45
CA ALA A 4 -1.24 6.49 -14.73
C ALA A 4 -2.21 5.30 -14.59
N GLY A 5 -2.43 4.81 -13.37
CA GLY A 5 -3.34 3.70 -13.07
C GLY A 5 -2.73 2.31 -13.25
N ASN A 6 -1.41 2.20 -13.48
CA ASN A 6 -0.78 0.89 -13.66
C ASN A 6 -0.52 0.22 -12.30
N VAL A 7 -0.66 -1.10 -12.25
CA VAL A 7 -0.27 -1.88 -11.08
C VAL A 7 1.24 -2.07 -11.11
N VAL A 8 1.94 -1.36 -10.22
CA VAL A 8 3.40 -1.39 -10.12
C VAL A 8 3.94 -2.61 -9.36
N ALA A 9 3.20 -3.10 -8.37
CA ALA A 9 3.55 -4.26 -7.58
C ALA A 9 2.33 -4.86 -6.86
N THR A 10 2.44 -6.13 -6.46
CA THR A 10 1.46 -6.82 -5.62
C THR A 10 2.21 -7.60 -4.54
N ALA A 11 1.76 -7.49 -3.29
CA ALA A 11 2.31 -8.23 -2.16
C ALA A 11 1.18 -8.83 -1.31
N THR A 12 1.44 -9.97 -0.69
CA THR A 12 0.56 -10.58 0.31
C THR A 12 1.13 -10.28 1.69
N THR A 13 0.28 -9.84 2.63
CA THR A 13 0.68 -9.59 4.01
C THR A 13 1.20 -10.86 4.68
N GLY A 14 2.25 -10.71 5.49
CA GLY A 14 2.80 -11.79 6.30
C GLY A 14 1.89 -12.16 7.48
N THR A 15 2.30 -13.18 8.23
CA THR A 15 1.61 -13.62 9.46
C THR A 15 1.48 -12.54 10.52
N ASP A 16 2.43 -11.59 10.53
CA ASP A 16 2.48 -10.46 11.46
C ASP A 16 1.74 -9.22 10.92
N GLY A 17 1.04 -9.34 9.78
CA GLY A 17 0.33 -8.24 9.12
C GLY A 17 1.21 -7.30 8.29
N ALA A 18 2.54 -7.46 8.37
CA ALA A 18 3.49 -6.63 7.64
C ALA A 18 3.50 -6.90 6.13
N TYR A 19 3.73 -5.84 5.35
CA TYR A 19 3.97 -5.88 3.91
C TYR A 19 5.07 -4.86 3.56
N ALA A 20 5.75 -5.06 2.43
CA ALA A 20 6.77 -4.15 1.96
C ALA A 20 6.80 -4.10 0.43
N PHE A 21 6.94 -2.89 -0.11
CA PHE A 21 7.26 -2.66 -1.51
C PHE A 21 8.65 -2.02 -1.57
N THR A 22 9.54 -2.60 -2.37
CA THR A 22 10.91 -2.11 -2.57
C THR A 22 11.08 -1.68 -4.03
N ASP A 23 12.10 -0.86 -4.30
CA ASP A 23 12.43 -0.43 -5.68
C ASP A 23 11.33 0.41 -6.34
N LEU A 24 10.64 1.23 -5.54
CA LEU A 24 9.69 2.22 -6.05
C LEU A 24 10.42 3.52 -6.38
N ASP A 25 10.28 3.99 -7.62
CA ASP A 25 10.67 5.34 -8.00
C ASP A 25 9.87 6.37 -7.20
N SER A 26 10.46 7.55 -7.01
CA SER A 26 9.75 8.67 -6.40
C SER A 26 8.50 9.04 -7.19
N GLY A 27 7.37 9.19 -6.52
CA GLY A 27 6.12 9.53 -7.18
C GLY A 27 4.88 9.24 -6.32
N ASP A 28 3.73 9.49 -6.92
CA ASP A 28 2.43 9.24 -6.29
C ASP A 28 1.92 7.84 -6.60
N TYR A 29 1.52 7.15 -5.54
CA TYR A 29 1.02 5.79 -5.58
C TYR A 29 -0.25 5.65 -4.75
N THR A 30 -1.11 4.72 -5.16
CA THR A 30 -2.24 4.26 -4.35
C THR A 30 -2.03 2.81 -3.96
N VAL A 31 -2.00 2.54 -2.66
CA VAL A 31 -1.99 1.18 -2.12
C VAL A 31 -3.43 0.72 -1.92
N ILE A 32 -3.72 -0.51 -2.34
CA ILE A 32 -5.05 -1.10 -2.25
C ILE A 32 -4.93 -2.40 -1.47
N ALA A 33 -5.49 -2.44 -0.27
CA ALA A 33 -5.55 -3.64 0.55
C ALA A 33 -6.87 -4.38 0.30
N THR A 34 -6.79 -5.71 0.12
CA THR A 34 -7.95 -6.58 -0.12
C THR A 34 -7.93 -7.78 0.83
N GLY A 35 -9.10 -8.32 1.18
CA GLY A 35 -9.27 -9.39 2.18
C GLY A 35 -10.32 -9.09 3.25
N TYR A 36 -10.69 -7.81 3.36
CA TYR A 36 -11.79 -7.21 4.13
C TYR A 36 -12.48 -6.18 3.19
N PRO A 37 -13.45 -5.34 3.59
CA PRO A 37 -13.89 -4.25 2.72
C PRO A 37 -12.68 -3.49 2.18
N PRO A 38 -12.59 -3.29 0.86
CA PRO A 38 -11.37 -2.78 0.24
C PRO A 38 -11.09 -1.36 0.73
N VAL A 39 -9.86 -1.13 1.18
CA VAL A 39 -9.35 0.18 1.59
C VAL A 39 -8.27 0.60 0.59
N ALA A 40 -8.38 1.83 0.10
CA ALA A 40 -7.41 2.43 -0.80
C ALA A 40 -6.85 3.71 -0.16
N THR A 41 -5.53 3.79 -0.07
CA THR A 41 -4.82 4.94 0.50
C THR A 41 -3.81 5.48 -0.51
N GLY A 42 -3.87 6.79 -0.74
CA GLY A 42 -2.91 7.50 -1.58
C GLY A 42 -1.66 7.87 -0.78
N LEU A 43 -0.51 7.82 -1.45
CA LEU A 43 0.79 8.06 -0.84
C LEU A 43 1.78 8.66 -1.84
N THR A 44 2.70 9.51 -1.36
CA THR A 44 3.78 10.09 -2.16
C THR A 44 5.14 9.57 -1.67
N VAL A 45 5.81 8.77 -2.49
CA VAL A 45 7.16 8.26 -2.23
C VAL A 45 8.18 9.33 -2.58
N ALA A 46 8.90 9.86 -1.60
CA ALA A 46 9.84 10.97 -1.77
C ALA A 46 11.27 10.56 -2.18
N GLY A 47 11.51 9.29 -2.53
CA GLY A 47 12.82 8.78 -3.00
C GLY A 47 13.95 8.72 -1.97
N SER A 48 13.78 9.33 -0.81
CA SER A 48 14.77 9.37 0.27
C SER A 48 14.13 8.96 1.59
N GLY A 49 13.84 7.67 1.75
CA GLY A 49 13.47 7.10 3.04
C GLY A 49 12.50 5.93 2.94
N ILE A 50 12.54 5.08 3.96
CA ILE A 50 11.46 4.13 4.25
C ILE A 50 10.26 4.97 4.66
N ASP A 51 9.33 5.11 3.73
CA ASP A 51 8.04 5.75 3.95
C ASP A 51 7.15 4.70 4.61
N GLY A 52 7.21 4.66 5.95
CA GLY A 52 6.40 3.72 6.74
C GLY A 52 4.94 4.13 6.65
N HIS A 53 4.15 3.38 5.88
CA HIS A 53 2.71 3.60 5.76
C HIS A 53 1.91 2.43 6.28
N ASP A 54 1.21 2.69 7.38
CA ASP A 54 0.28 1.74 7.96
C ASP A 54 -1.09 1.87 7.27
N ILE A 55 -1.67 0.73 6.91
CA ILE A 55 -3.04 0.64 6.40
C ILE A 55 -3.82 -0.18 7.41
N GLU A 56 -4.75 0.48 8.11
CA GLU A 56 -5.67 -0.20 9.00
C GLU A 56 -6.81 -0.82 8.20
N LEU A 57 -7.01 -2.11 8.40
CA LEU A 57 -8.05 -2.88 7.74
C LEU A 57 -9.06 -3.34 8.78
N ALA A 58 -10.22 -2.70 8.81
CA ALA A 58 -11.28 -3.02 9.75
C ALA A 58 -12.32 -3.96 9.14
N HIS A 59 -12.86 -4.88 9.95
CA HIS A 59 -14.09 -5.59 9.61
C HIS A 59 -15.29 -4.68 9.96
N PRO A 60 -16.29 -4.53 9.08
CA PRO A 60 -17.49 -3.77 9.42
C PRO A 60 -18.31 -4.66 10.36
N GLY A 61 -18.08 -4.55 11.68
CA GLY A 61 -18.79 -5.38 12.66
C GLY A 61 -18.23 -5.48 14.07
N GLU A 62 -17.19 -4.73 14.46
CA GLU A 62 -16.83 -4.51 15.87
C GLU A 62 -17.17 -3.08 16.31
#